data_AF-A0A9P9DB01-F1
#
_entry.id   AF-A0A9P9DB01-F1
#
_cell.length_a   1.000
_cell.length_b   1.000
_cell.length_c   1.000
_cell.angle_alpha   90.00
_cell.angle_beta   90.00
_cell.angle_gamma   90.00
#
_symmetry.space_group_name_H-M   'P 1'
#
loop_
_entity.id
_entity.type
_entity.pdbx_description
1 polymer ?
#
loop_
_entity_poly.entity_id
_entity_poly.type
_entity_poly.pdbx_seq_one_letter_code
_entity_poly.pdbx_strand_id
1 'polypeptide(L)'
;MDPTDLGSSSRVTLQGPGDWKPWISIIQKHATASDVWAYLNPSKSDKPVLAVPLKPAYTTVKAQAAGLEALRTDEFRRLEFLHNQYKTDLQVYRDKQKALTSIQLYITKTAATGLGIRAVVSCPSREVTEKVAAASS
;
A
#
# COMPACT_ATOMS: atom_id res chain seq x y z
N MET A 1 -7.84 10.80 -0.92
CA MET A 1 -6.59 11.13 -0.22
C MET A 1 -5.48 11.12 -1.26
N ASP A 2 -4.99 12.32 -1.60
CA ASP A 2 -3.92 12.52 -2.56
C ASP A 2 -2.58 12.02 -1.95
N PRO A 3 -1.74 11.25 -2.66
CA PRO A 3 -0.45 10.80 -2.16
C PRO A 3 0.51 11.94 -1.74
N THR A 4 0.18 13.19 -2.07
CA THR A 4 0.99 14.38 -1.83
C THR A 4 0.82 14.98 -0.42
N ASP A 5 -0.19 14.58 0.36
CA ASP A 5 -0.54 15.26 1.63
C ASP A 5 0.48 15.07 2.78
N LEU A 6 1.25 13.97 2.74
CA LEU A 6 2.40 13.77 3.64
C LEU A 6 3.57 14.72 3.33
N GLY A 7 3.63 15.29 2.13
CA GLY A 7 4.65 16.26 1.71
C GLY A 7 4.39 17.67 2.21
N SER A 8 3.14 18.00 2.53
CA SER A 8 2.70 19.32 3.00
C SER A 8 2.85 19.49 4.52
N SER A 9 2.83 18.39 5.26
CA SER A 9 3.08 18.34 6.69
C SER A 9 4.58 18.52 6.94
N SER A 10 4.98 19.77 7.22
CA SER A 10 6.28 20.22 7.76
C SER A 10 7.45 19.30 7.41
N ARG A 11 8.24 19.63 6.38
CA ARG A 11 9.41 18.86 5.92
C ARG A 11 10.46 18.70 7.03
N VAL A 12 10.26 17.72 7.92
CA VAL A 12 11.22 17.36 8.96
C VAL A 12 12.34 16.58 8.28
N THR A 13 13.53 17.19 8.26
CA THR A 13 14.75 16.50 7.88
C THR A 13 15.44 16.07 9.16
N LEU A 14 15.70 14.78 9.32
CA LEU A 14 16.37 14.24 10.51
C LEU A 14 17.85 14.62 10.49
N GLN A 15 18.27 15.72 11.11
CA GLN A 15 19.67 16.13 11.18
C GLN A 15 20.39 15.53 12.40
N GLY A 16 19.62 15.11 13.42
CA GLY A 16 20.16 14.40 14.56
C GLY A 16 19.09 13.75 15.43
N PRO A 17 19.49 13.13 16.56
CA PRO A 17 18.58 12.41 17.47
C PRO A 17 17.44 13.28 18.04
N GLY A 18 17.63 14.60 18.13
CA GLY A 18 16.61 15.55 18.60
C GLY A 18 15.38 15.64 17.69
N ASP A 19 15.53 15.33 16.40
CA ASP A 19 14.45 15.40 15.41
C ASP A 19 13.56 14.15 15.39
N TRP A 20 13.98 13.10 16.10
CA TRP A 20 13.36 11.79 15.99
C TRP A 20 11.95 11.74 16.60
N LYS A 21 11.76 12.44 17.73
CA LYS A 21 10.48 12.53 18.45
C LYS A 21 9.39 13.29 17.67
N PRO A 22 9.65 14.50 17.12
CA PRO A 22 8.65 15.16 16.27
C PRO A 22 8.41 14.40 14.97
N TRP A 23 9.44 13.79 14.38
CA TRP A 23 9.31 12.99 13.16
C TRP A 23 8.40 11.76 13.32
N ILE A 24 8.59 10.96 14.38
CA ILE A 24 7.73 9.81 14.63
C ILE A 24 6.29 10.22 14.96
N SER A 25 6.10 11.39 15.59
CA SER A 25 4.78 11.93 15.90
C SER A 25 3.99 12.28 14.62
N ILE A 26 4.67 12.81 13.60
CA ILE A 26 4.07 13.06 12.29
C ILE A 26 3.63 11.75 11.65
N ILE A 27 4.52 10.75 11.60
CA ILE A 27 4.20 9.42 11.04
C ILE A 27 3.01 8.81 11.77
N GLN A 28 3.01 8.83 13.10
CA GLN A 28 1.93 8.29 13.92
C GLN A 28 0.60 8.99 13.63
N LYS A 29 0.59 10.33 13.52
CA LYS A 29 -0.62 11.11 13.20
C LYS A 29 -1.22 10.68 11.87
N HIS A 30 -0.41 10.61 10.81
CA HIS A 30 -0.88 10.21 9.48
C HIS A 30 -1.32 8.73 9.43
N ALA A 31 -0.57 7.84 10.09
CA ALA A 31 -0.90 6.42 10.17
C ALA A 31 -2.19 6.17 10.97
N THR A 32 -2.43 6.96 12.02
CA THR A 32 -3.67 6.86 12.83
C THR A 32 -4.86 7.37 12.03
N ALA A 33 -4.71 8.49 11.32
CA ALA A 33 -5.76 9.04 10.46
C ALA A 33 -6.17 8.09 9.31
N SER A 34 -5.25 7.24 8.86
CA SER A 34 -5.49 6.26 7.79
C SER A 34 -5.81 4.86 8.31
N ASP A 35 -5.98 4.67 9.63
CA ASP A 35 -6.23 3.37 10.28
C ASP A 35 -5.17 2.29 9.93
N VAL A 36 -3.90 2.69 9.87
CA VAL A 36 -2.76 1.82 9.59
C VAL A 36 -1.67 1.82 10.67
N TRP A 37 -1.83 2.59 11.75
CA TRP A 37 -0.80 2.66 12.81
C TRP A 37 -0.47 1.30 13.43
N ALA A 38 -1.45 0.41 13.57
CA ALA A 38 -1.25 -0.92 14.12
C ALA A 38 -0.20 -1.76 13.34
N TYR A 39 -0.07 -1.53 12.03
CA TYR A 39 0.88 -2.24 11.16
C TYR A 39 2.31 -1.66 11.27
N LEU A 40 2.44 -0.40 11.69
CA LEU A 40 3.70 0.32 11.71
C LEU A 40 4.32 0.41 13.10
N ASN A 41 3.48 0.46 14.14
CA ASN A 41 3.89 0.72 15.52
C ASN A 41 5.10 -0.13 15.94
N PRO A 42 6.28 0.49 16.19
CA PRO A 42 7.50 -0.23 16.54
C PRO A 42 7.44 -0.83 17.95
N SER A 43 6.57 -0.31 18.82
CA SER A 43 6.40 -0.82 20.19
C SER A 43 5.61 -2.13 20.26
N LYS A 44 5.00 -2.56 19.16
CA LYS A 44 4.31 -3.85 19.06
C LYS A 44 5.19 -4.86 18.31
N SER A 45 5.52 -5.94 18.98
CA SER A 45 6.25 -7.08 18.40
C SER A 45 5.37 -7.91 17.47
N ASP A 46 4.10 -8.09 17.82
CA ASP A 46 3.11 -8.77 16.99
C ASP A 46 2.34 -7.74 16.15
N LYS A 47 2.64 -7.72 14.85
CA LYS A 47 2.03 -6.80 13.89
C LYS A 47 0.98 -7.55 13.08
N PRO A 48 -0.26 -7.04 12.97
CA PRO A 48 -1.28 -7.69 12.18
C PRO A 48 -0.87 -7.75 10.71
N VAL A 49 -1.29 -8.81 10.02
CA VAL A 49 -1.12 -8.94 8.57
C VAL A 49 -2.32 -8.29 7.89
N LEU A 50 -2.06 -7.40 6.92
CA LEU A 50 -3.13 -6.82 6.11
C LEU A 50 -3.63 -7.89 5.13
N ALA A 51 -4.78 -8.50 5.46
CA ALA A 51 -5.36 -9.57 4.65
C ALA A 51 -6.21 -9.02 3.50
N VAL A 52 -6.08 -9.65 2.33
CA VAL A 52 -6.96 -9.37 1.20
C VAL A 52 -8.36 -9.92 1.49
N PRO A 53 -9.44 -9.15 1.26
CA PRO A 53 -10.80 -9.64 1.41
C PRO A 53 -11.06 -10.82 0.46
N LEU A 54 -11.81 -11.82 0.93
CA LEU A 54 -12.17 -12.98 0.12
C LEU A 54 -13.41 -12.65 -0.73
N LYS A 55 -13.33 -12.93 -2.04
CA LYS A 55 -14.49 -12.76 -2.93
C LYS A 55 -15.58 -13.77 -2.54
N PRO A 56 -16.83 -13.33 -2.30
CA PRO A 56 -17.93 -14.24 -1.99
C PRO A 56 -18.25 -15.12 -3.20
N ALA A 57 -18.43 -16.40 -2.94
CA ALA A 57 -18.76 -17.41 -3.95
C ALA A 57 -20.22 -17.86 -3.80
N TYR A 58 -20.74 -18.56 -4.80
CA TYR A 58 -22.09 -19.15 -4.72
C TYR A 58 -22.21 -20.11 -3.53
N THR A 59 -21.14 -20.86 -3.26
CA THR A 59 -21.01 -21.79 -2.12
C THR A 59 -21.10 -21.12 -0.76
N THR A 60 -20.87 -19.81 -0.69
CA THR A 60 -21.00 -19.01 0.55
C THR A 60 -22.46 -18.86 0.98
N VAL A 61 -23.40 -18.87 0.05
CA VAL A 61 -24.84 -18.78 0.34
C VAL A 61 -25.50 -20.15 0.29
N LYS A 62 -25.06 -21.02 -0.63
CA LYS A 62 -25.59 -22.37 -0.79
C LYS A 62 -24.46 -23.33 -1.12
N ALA A 63 -24.12 -24.21 -0.19
CA ALA A 63 -22.94 -25.08 -0.27
C ALA A 63 -22.83 -25.90 -1.57
N GLN A 64 -23.95 -26.32 -2.16
CA GLN A 64 -24.00 -27.11 -3.40
C GLN A 64 -24.29 -26.28 -4.66
N ALA A 65 -24.26 -24.96 -4.59
CA ALA A 65 -24.48 -24.11 -5.76
C ALA A 65 -23.23 -24.10 -6.67
N ALA A 66 -23.35 -24.72 -7.84
CA ALA A 66 -22.31 -24.72 -8.87
C ALA A 66 -22.31 -23.45 -9.75
N GLY A 67 -23.37 -22.65 -9.68
CA GLY A 67 -23.53 -21.45 -10.50
C GLY A 67 -24.77 -20.64 -10.14
N LEU A 68 -24.98 -19.55 -10.89
CA LEU A 68 -26.08 -18.61 -10.66
C LEU A 68 -27.47 -19.28 -10.73
N GLU A 69 -27.66 -20.19 -11.69
CA GLU A 69 -28.92 -20.92 -11.90
C GLU A 69 -29.35 -21.77 -10.69
N ALA A 70 -28.40 -22.13 -9.82
CA ALA A 70 -28.67 -22.92 -8.64
C ALA A 70 -29.23 -22.08 -7.48
N LEU A 71 -29.28 -20.76 -7.61
CA LEU A 71 -29.70 -19.83 -6.57
C LEU A 71 -31.15 -19.40 -6.74
N ARG A 72 -31.87 -19.34 -5.63
CA ARG A 72 -33.18 -18.71 -5.54
C ARG A 72 -33.04 -17.19 -5.43
N THR A 73 -34.16 -16.47 -5.61
CA THR A 73 -34.19 -15.00 -5.57
C THR A 73 -33.65 -14.43 -4.25
N ASP A 74 -33.98 -15.03 -3.11
CA ASP A 74 -33.49 -14.63 -1.79
C ASP A 74 -32.00 -14.92 -1.60
N GLU A 75 -31.53 -16.08 -2.06
CA GLU A 75 -30.12 -16.48 -2.04
C GLU A 75 -29.27 -15.56 -2.94
N PHE A 76 -29.80 -15.19 -4.11
CA PHE A 76 -29.17 -14.24 -5.02
C PHE A 76 -29.04 -12.84 -4.39
N ARG A 77 -30.13 -12.32 -3.79
CA ARG A 77 -30.09 -11.03 -3.07
C ARG A 77 -29.06 -11.05 -1.95
N ARG A 78 -28.94 -12.17 -1.22
CA ARG A 78 -27.92 -12.33 -0.18
C ARG A 78 -26.51 -12.30 -0.77
N LEU A 79 -26.28 -12.97 -1.90
CA LEU A 79 -25.00 -12.96 -2.60
C LEU A 79 -24.63 -11.57 -3.13
N GLU A 80 -25.60 -10.82 -3.65
CA GLU A 80 -25.39 -9.42 -4.08
C GLU A 80 -25.00 -8.53 -2.92
N PHE A 81 -25.69 -8.66 -1.78
CA PHE A 81 -25.34 -7.94 -0.56
C PHE A 81 -23.89 -8.23 -0.12
N LEU A 82 -23.49 -9.51 -0.10
CA LEU A 82 -22.11 -9.90 0.22
C LEU A 82 -21.10 -9.36 -0.80
N HIS A 83 -21.42 -9.33 -2.09
CA HIS A 83 -20.57 -8.73 -3.11
C HIS A 83 -20.39 -7.22 -2.91
N ASN A 84 -21.44 -6.52 -2.48
CA ASN A 84 -21.35 -5.10 -2.16
C ASN A 84 -20.48 -4.84 -0.94
N GLN A 85 -20.60 -5.65 0.12
CA GLN A 85 -19.69 -5.60 1.27
C GLN A 85 -18.24 -5.86 0.84
N TYR A 86 -18.01 -6.92 0.06
CA TYR A 86 -16.68 -7.25 -0.46
C TYR A 86 -16.04 -6.10 -1.24
N LYS A 87 -16.82 -5.38 -2.08
CA LYS A 87 -16.31 -4.21 -2.81
C LYS A 87 -15.85 -3.10 -1.86
N THR A 88 -16.64 -2.83 -0.82
CA THR A 88 -16.30 -1.85 0.22
C THR A 88 -15.03 -2.28 0.96
N ASP A 89 -14.95 -3.53 1.38
CA ASP A 89 -13.78 -4.07 2.10
C ASP A 89 -12.52 -4.04 1.22
N LEU A 90 -12.66 -4.36 -0.07
CA LEU A 90 -11.58 -4.30 -1.04
C LEU A 90 -11.08 -2.87 -1.24
N GLN A 91 -11.98 -1.90 -1.23
CA GLN A 91 -11.62 -0.49 -1.31
C GLN A 91 -10.83 -0.07 -0.06
N VAL A 92 -11.32 -0.41 1.14
CA VAL A 92 -10.62 -0.16 2.40
C VAL A 92 -9.22 -0.79 2.40
N TYR A 93 -9.10 -2.05 1.95
CA TYR A 93 -7.82 -2.74 1.81
C TYR A 93 -6.86 -1.97 0.90
N ARG A 94 -7.31 -1.55 -0.29
CA ARG A 94 -6.49 -0.77 -1.25
C ARG A 94 -6.07 0.58 -0.68
N ASP A 95 -6.95 1.25 0.05
CA ASP A 95 -6.64 2.54 0.65
C ASP A 95 -5.60 2.39 1.78
N LYS A 96 -5.69 1.32 2.58
CA LYS A 96 -4.65 0.96 3.56
C LYS A 96 -3.30 0.67 2.90
N GLN A 97 -3.27 -0.08 1.80
CA GLN A 97 -2.04 -0.34 1.04
C GLN A 97 -1.39 0.95 0.50
N LYS A 98 -2.20 1.87 -0.03
CA LYS A 98 -1.71 3.18 -0.51
C LYS A 98 -1.14 4.01 0.64
N ALA A 99 -1.83 4.06 1.78
CA ALA A 99 -1.36 4.78 2.95
C ALA A 99 -0.01 4.23 3.45
N LEU A 100 0.12 2.90 3.56
CA LEU A 100 1.37 2.24 3.95
C LEU A 100 2.51 2.57 2.98
N THR A 101 2.28 2.49 1.67
CA THR A 101 3.27 2.84 0.65
C THR A 101 3.71 4.31 0.77
N SER A 102 2.75 5.21 0.97
CA SER A 102 3.04 6.65 1.10
C SER A 102 3.87 6.95 2.35
N ILE A 103 3.53 6.33 3.48
CA ILE A 103 4.29 6.46 4.73
C ILE A 103 5.70 5.87 4.57
N GLN A 104 5.83 4.71 3.94
CA GLN A 104 7.14 4.12 3.66
C GLN A 104 8.01 5.04 2.81
N LEU A 105 7.44 5.66 1.77
CA LEU A 105 8.13 6.63 0.94
C LEU A 105 8.58 7.86 1.75
N TYR A 106 7.71 8.36 2.64
CA TYR A 106 8.06 9.47 3.55
C TYR A 106 9.22 9.09 4.47
N ILE A 107 9.17 7.90 5.09
CA ILE A 107 10.22 7.39 5.96
C ILE A 107 11.55 7.31 5.21
N THR A 108 11.57 6.68 4.03
CA THR A 108 12.80 6.54 3.23
C THR A 108 13.37 7.91 2.83
N LYS A 109 12.53 8.85 2.39
CA LYS A 109 12.98 10.20 1.99
C LYS A 109 13.59 10.98 3.16
N THR A 110 12.95 10.95 4.32
CA THR A 110 13.36 11.74 5.49
C THR A 110 14.52 11.12 6.26
N ALA A 111 14.61 9.79 6.31
CA ALA A 111 15.74 9.07 6.90
C ALA A 111 17.00 9.12 6.02
N ALA A 112 16.88 9.00 4.68
CA ALA A 112 18.02 9.06 3.77
C ALA A 112 18.71 10.44 3.77
N THR A 113 17.93 11.51 3.97
CA THR A 113 18.46 12.88 4.03
C THR A 113 19.28 13.12 5.32
N GLY A 114 18.98 12.40 6.40
CA GLY A 114 19.72 12.51 7.66
C GLY A 114 21.02 11.75 7.72
N LEU A 115 21.17 10.70 6.92
CA LEU A 115 22.38 9.87 6.89
C LEU A 115 23.42 10.30 5.86
N GLY A 116 23.22 11.41 5.16
CA GLY A 116 24.19 11.92 4.18
C GLY A 116 24.53 10.91 3.07
N ILE A 117 23.69 9.90 2.82
CA ILE A 117 23.87 9.00 1.69
C ILE A 117 23.35 9.74 0.46
N ARG A 118 24.26 10.45 -0.19
CA ARG A 118 24.11 10.95 -1.55
C ARG A 118 23.95 9.72 -2.46
N ALA A 119 22.73 9.22 -2.58
CA ALA A 119 22.40 8.12 -3.48
C ALA A 119 22.63 8.62 -4.91
N VAL A 120 23.81 8.33 -5.46
CA VAL A 120 24.03 8.31 -6.90
C VAL A 120 23.06 7.27 -7.41
N VAL A 121 21.96 7.72 -8.02
CA VAL A 121 21.03 6.85 -8.73
C VAL A 121 21.82 6.29 -9.92
N SER A 122 22.51 5.17 -9.70
CA SER A 122 22.97 4.32 -10.78
C SER A 122 21.72 3.67 -11.35
N CYS A 123 21.25 4.25 -12.46
CA CYS A 123 20.19 3.70 -13.28
C CYS A 123 20.83 2.70 -14.24
N PRO A 124 20.55 1.39 -14.16
CA PRO A 124 20.89 0.48 -15.24
C PRO A 124 19.67 0.40 -16.15
N SER A 125 19.68 1.14 -17.26
CA SER A 125 18.89 0.71 -18.41
C SER A 125 19.50 1.17 -19.72
N ARG A 126 19.95 0.15 -20.45
CA ARG A 126 19.87 -0.02 -21.90
C ARG A 126 20.65 0.96 -22.76
N GLU A 127 21.73 0.45 -23.32
CA GLU A 127 21.99 0.21 -24.75
C GLU A 127 23.44 -0.30 -24.79
N VAL A 128 23.79 -1.40 -25.44
CA VAL A 128 23.97 -1.53 -26.88
C VAL A 128 24.08 -3.03 -27.19
N THR A 129 23.13 -3.60 -27.93
CA THR A 129 23.41 -4.75 -28.81
C THR A 129 23.41 -4.22 -30.23
N GLU A 130 24.59 -3.79 -30.65
CA GLU A 130 25.25 -4.23 -31.87
C GLU A 130 24.34 -4.79 -32.98
N LYS A 131 24.17 -4.02 -34.05
CA LYS A 131 24.36 -4.57 -35.38
C LYS A 131 24.89 -3.53 -36.35
N VAL A 132 26.17 -3.71 -36.65
CA VAL A 132 26.95 -3.07 -37.69
C VAL A 132 26.33 -3.39 -39.05
N ALA A 133 25.90 -2.36 -39.77
CA ALA A 133 25.59 -2.44 -41.20
C ALA A 133 25.86 -1.08 -41.85
N ALA A 134 27.13 -0.68 -41.89
CA ALA A 134 27.64 0.24 -42.91
C ALA A 134 29.18 0.14 -42.95
N ALA A 135 29.69 -0.05 -44.17
CA ALA A 135 31.09 0.05 -44.59
C ALA A 135 32.02 -1.14 -44.26
N SER A 136 32.01 -2.14 -45.14
CA SER A 136 33.23 -2.64 -45.79
C SER A 136 32.86 -3.48 -47.01
N SER A 137 32.71 -2.81 -48.16
CA SER A 137 33.39 -3.12 -49.44
C SER A 137 33.00 -2.09 -50.49
#